data_AF-A0A936DXD1-F1
#
_entry.id   AF-A0A936DXD1-F1
#
_cell.length_a   1.000
_cell.length_b   1.000
_cell.length_c   1.000
_cell.angle_alpha   90.00
_cell.angle_beta   90.00
_cell.angle_gamma   90.00
#
_symmetry.space_group_name_H-M   'P 1'
#
loop_
_entity.id
_entity.type
_entity.pdbx_description
1 polymer ?
#
loop_
_entity_poly.entity_id
_entity_poly.type
_entity_poly.pdbx_seq_one_letter_code
_entity_poly.pdbx_strand_id
1 'polypeptide(L)'
;MSPDKSQYSYVYLWVPVDLPYVVLGEMYDKQGQRQRILQGHVIEKISGIWIARLVEMSSPPDGTKTILMVDEVRFNTGLKRICSLSRRSRKP
;
A
#
# COMPACT_ATOMS: atom_id res chain seq x y z
N MET A 1 -5.36 20.05 0.75
CA MET A 1 -5.11 19.58 -0.64
C MET A 1 -6.42 19.05 -1.20
N SER A 2 -6.71 19.25 -2.48
CA SER A 2 -7.86 18.59 -3.12
C SER A 2 -7.61 17.07 -3.16
N PRO A 3 -8.64 16.22 -2.99
CA PRO A 3 -8.49 14.75 -3.04
C PRO A 3 -7.86 14.23 -4.33
N ASP A 4 -7.93 15.03 -5.39
CA ASP A 4 -7.54 14.66 -6.75
C ASP A 4 -6.05 14.87 -7.05
N LYS A 5 -5.25 15.32 -6.05
CA LYS A 5 -3.82 15.57 -6.21
C LYS A 5 -3.02 14.74 -5.21
N SER A 6 -2.05 13.98 -5.73
CA SER A 6 -1.06 13.29 -4.91
C SER A 6 -0.34 14.29 -3.99
N GLN A 7 -0.14 13.89 -2.73
CA GLN A 7 0.70 14.61 -1.77
C GLN A 7 2.21 14.51 -2.10
N TYR A 8 2.60 13.55 -2.93
CA TYR A 8 3.97 13.31 -3.36
C TYR A 8 4.21 13.87 -4.77
N SER A 9 5.40 14.46 -4.98
CA SER A 9 5.86 14.97 -6.27
C SER A 9 6.44 13.87 -7.16
N TYR A 10 7.18 12.92 -6.58
CA TYR A 10 7.73 11.76 -7.28
C TYR A 10 7.94 10.60 -6.32
N VAL A 11 8.04 9.39 -6.89
CA VAL A 11 8.24 8.15 -6.16
C VAL A 11 9.32 7.33 -6.87
N TYR A 12 10.33 6.87 -6.14
CA TYR A 12 11.24 5.86 -6.62
C TYR A 12 10.73 4.48 -6.21
N LEU A 13 10.70 3.54 -7.16
CA LEU A 13 10.24 2.18 -6.94
C LEU A 13 11.35 1.21 -7.30
N TRP A 14 11.67 0.32 -6.39
CA TRP A 14 12.60 -0.78 -6.63
C TRP A 14 11.79 -2.04 -6.89
N VAL A 15 11.92 -2.55 -8.10
CA VAL A 15 11.31 -3.79 -8.56
C VAL A 15 12.44 -4.75 -8.90
N PRO A 16 12.56 -5.91 -8.23
CA PRO A 16 13.56 -6.91 -8.58
C PRO A 16 13.35 -7.40 -10.02
N VAL A 17 14.43 -7.75 -10.71
CA VAL A 17 14.40 -8.11 -12.13
C VAL A 17 13.58 -9.39 -12.39
N ASP A 18 13.60 -10.31 -11.42
CA ASP A 18 12.99 -11.63 -11.45
C ASP A 18 11.58 -11.68 -10.82
N LEU A 19 11.17 -10.60 -10.15
CA LEU A 19 9.96 -10.54 -9.35
C LEU A 19 9.20 -9.23 -9.64
N PRO A 20 8.04 -9.27 -10.32
CA PRO A 20 7.29 -8.09 -10.71
C PRO A 20 6.49 -7.51 -9.52
N TYR A 21 7.18 -7.11 -8.45
CA TYR A 21 6.62 -6.54 -7.24
C TYR A 21 7.54 -5.45 -6.68
N VAL A 22 6.96 -4.38 -6.12
CA VAL A 22 7.71 -3.30 -5.49
C VAL A 22 8.20 -3.74 -4.11
N VAL A 23 9.50 -3.86 -3.92
CA VAL A 23 10.10 -4.25 -2.63
C VAL A 23 10.48 -3.06 -1.75
N LEU A 24 10.73 -1.92 -2.39
CA LEU A 24 11.00 -0.64 -1.73
C LEU A 24 10.34 0.48 -2.55
N GLY A 25 9.70 1.41 -1.85
CA GLY A 25 9.17 2.63 -2.43
C GLY A 25 9.59 3.84 -1.58
N GLU A 26 10.19 4.84 -2.19
CA GLU A 26 10.53 6.09 -1.53
C GLU A 26 9.71 7.23 -2.11
N MET A 27 9.02 7.98 -1.26
CA MET A 27 8.04 8.99 -1.67
C MET A 27 8.51 10.38 -1.24
N TYR A 28 8.54 11.31 -2.19
CA TYR A 28 9.13 12.63 -2.01
C TYR A 28 8.12 13.74 -2.24
N ASP A 29 8.26 14.83 -1.49
CA ASP A 29 7.48 16.06 -1.73
C ASP A 29 8.10 16.93 -2.84
N LYS A 30 7.54 18.13 -3.04
CA LYS A 30 8.01 19.08 -4.06
C LYS A 30 9.33 19.75 -3.70
N GLN A 31 9.72 19.70 -2.43
CA GLN A 31 10.98 20.21 -1.91
C GLN A 31 12.10 19.17 -2.00
N GLY A 32 11.78 17.96 -2.48
CA GLY A 32 12.72 16.84 -2.56
C GLY A 32 13.00 16.18 -1.21
N GLN A 33 12.18 16.42 -0.19
CA GLN A 33 12.30 15.73 1.10
C GLN A 33 11.61 14.38 1.03
N ARG A 34 12.28 13.35 1.56
CA ARG A 34 11.74 11.99 1.64
C ARG A 34 10.70 11.90 2.75
N GLN A 35 9.44 11.82 2.37
CA GLN A 35 8.30 11.85 3.28
C GLN A 35 7.94 10.48 3.84
N ARG A 36 8.07 9.43 3.02
CA ARG A 36 7.72 8.06 3.40
C ARG A 36 8.67 7.05 2.75
N ILE A 37 8.87 5.92 3.42
CA ILE A 37 9.57 4.75 2.91
C ILE A 37 8.65 3.54 3.11
N LEU A 38 8.30 2.87 2.03
CA LEU A 38 7.51 1.64 1.99
C LEU A 38 8.44 0.46 1.75
N GLN A 39 8.36 -0.60 2.55
CA GLN A 39 9.11 -1.84 2.35
C GLN A 39 8.16 -3.02 2.31
N GLY A 40 8.25 -3.82 1.26
CA GLY A 40 7.53 -5.08 1.12
C GLY A 40 8.42 -6.24 1.53
N HIS A 41 7.94 -7.07 2.46
CA HIS A 41 8.63 -8.26 2.96
C HIS A 41 7.76 -9.50 2.81
N VAL A 42 8.41 -10.67 2.85
CA VAL A 42 7.74 -11.98 2.76
C VAL A 42 6.83 -12.03 1.54
N ILE A 43 7.45 -12.00 0.37
CA ILE A 43 6.73 -11.90 -0.90
C ILE A 43 6.39 -13.30 -1.37
N GLU A 44 5.11 -13.55 -1.58
CA GLU A 44 4.57 -14.85 -1.95
C GLU A 44 3.72 -14.74 -3.21
N LYS A 45 3.66 -15.82 -3.99
CA LYS A 45 2.76 -15.93 -5.14
C LYS A 45 1.57 -16.81 -4.77
N ILE A 46 0.38 -16.21 -4.71
CA ILE A 46 -0.86 -16.90 -4.32
C ILE A 46 -1.86 -16.73 -5.45
N SER A 47 -2.39 -17.85 -5.96
CA SER A 47 -3.30 -17.87 -7.11
C SER A 47 -2.76 -17.11 -8.33
N GLY A 48 -1.43 -17.17 -8.55
CA GLY A 48 -0.74 -16.50 -9.65
C GLY A 48 -0.39 -15.03 -9.41
N ILE A 49 -0.78 -14.45 -8.27
CA ILE A 49 -0.59 -13.02 -7.94
C ILE A 49 0.47 -12.87 -6.86
N TRP A 50 1.44 -11.98 -7.07
CA TRP A 50 2.47 -11.66 -6.08
C TRP A 50 1.94 -10.69 -5.02
N ILE A 51 2.20 -10.97 -3.75
CA ILE A 51 1.79 -10.17 -2.60
C ILE A 51 2.85 -10.20 -1.50
N ALA A 52 3.09 -9.05 -0.85
CA ALA A 52 3.85 -9.01 0.40
C ALA A 52 2.95 -9.35 1.59
N ARG A 53 3.36 -10.29 2.43
CA ARG A 53 2.66 -10.63 3.69
C ARG A 53 2.94 -9.64 4.81
N LEU A 54 4.01 -8.88 4.68
CA LEU A 54 4.41 -7.85 5.63
C LEU A 54 4.77 -6.60 4.84
N VAL A 55 4.09 -5.50 5.16
CA VAL A 55 4.38 -4.19 4.58
C VAL A 55 4.73 -3.23 5.70
N GLU A 56 5.91 -2.66 5.62
CA GLU A 56 6.36 -1.60 6.51
C GLU A 56 6.23 -0.25 5.82
N MET A 57 5.69 0.74 6.53
CA MET A 57 5.71 2.13 6.13
C MET A 57 6.39 2.93 7.25
N SER A 58 7.44 3.68 6.92
CA SER A 58 8.05 4.64 7.84
C SER A 58 7.90 6.07 7.34
N SER A 59 7.91 6.98 8.31
CA SER A 59 7.74 8.41 8.14
C SER A 59 8.94 9.11 8.74
N PRO A 60 10.07 9.27 8.02
CA PRO A 60 11.29 9.84 8.58
C PRO A 60 11.10 11.21 9.25
N PRO A 61 10.31 12.15 8.69
CA PRO A 61 10.08 13.45 9.34
C PRO A 61 9.34 13.34 10.68
N ASP A 62 8.45 12.36 10.80
CA ASP A 62 7.57 12.18 11.97
C ASP A 62 8.16 11.19 12.98
N GLY A 63 9.22 10.46 12.61
CA GLY A 63 9.78 9.36 13.42
C GLY A 63 8.82 8.17 13.63
N THR A 64 7.76 8.05 12.81
CA THR A 64 6.73 7.01 12.97
C THR A 64 6.95 5.83 12.03
N LYS A 65 6.45 4.66 12.45
CA LYS A 65 6.49 3.42 11.69
C LYS A 65 5.15 2.69 11.83
N THR A 66 4.65 2.15 10.73
CA THR A 66 3.44 1.34 10.66
C THR A 66 3.79 0.01 10.00
N ILE A 67 3.28 -1.07 10.57
CA ILE A 67 3.47 -2.43 10.06
C ILE A 67 2.09 -3.00 9.74
N LEU A 68 1.90 -3.42 8.49
CA LEU A 68 0.73 -4.16 8.04
C LEU A 68 1.11 -5.64 7.87
N MET A 69 0.42 -6.53 8.56
CA MET A 69 0.56 -7.98 8.44
C MET A 69 -0.68 -8.56 7.77
N VAL A 70 -0.50 -9.39 6.75
CA VAL A 70 -1.57 -10.03 5.98
C VAL A 70 -1.55 -11.53 6.26
N ASP A 71 -2.44 -11.98 7.14
CA ASP A 71 -2.54 -13.38 7.55
C ASP A 71 -3.20 -14.25 6.46
N GLU A 72 -4.42 -13.90 6.06
CA GLU A 72 -5.16 -14.61 5.01
C GLU A 72 -5.48 -13.69 3.82
N VAL A 73 -5.25 -14.18 2.61
CA VAL A 73 -5.66 -13.49 1.38
C VAL A 73 -6.42 -14.47 0.47
N ARG A 74 -7.55 -14.00 -0.08
CA ARG A 74 -8.35 -14.76 -1.05
C ARG A 74 -8.59 -13.89 -2.27
N PHE A 75 -8.20 -14.39 -3.43
CA PHE A 75 -8.42 -13.72 -4.71
C PHE A 75 -9.66 -14.28 -5.42
N ASN A 76 -10.22 -13.49 -6.33
CA ASN A 76 -11.33 -13.91 -7.22
C ASN A 76 -12.58 -14.43 -6.49
N THR A 77 -12.90 -13.86 -5.32
CA THR A 77 -14.01 -14.29 -4.46
C THR A 77 -15.41 -13.87 -4.96
N GLY A 78 -15.51 -13.19 -6.10
CA GLY A 78 -16.79 -12.78 -6.69
C GLY A 78 -17.45 -11.59 -5.99
N LEU A 79 -16.67 -10.70 -5.34
CA LEU A 79 -17.17 -9.47 -4.74
C LEU A 79 -17.95 -8.63 -5.77
N LYS A 80 -19.26 -8.44 -5.53
CA LYS A 80 -20.17 -7.65 -6.38
C LYS A 80 -20.10 -6.17 -6.03
N ARG A 81 -20.42 -5.30 -7.00
CA ARG A 81 -20.33 -3.82 -6.95
C ARG A 81 -21.01 -3.14 -5.75
N ILE A 82 -21.97 -3.79 -5.07
CA ILE A 82 -22.75 -3.21 -3.96
C ILE A 82 -22.00 -3.26 -2.61
N CYS A 83 -20.93 -4.05 -2.50
CA CYS A 83 -20.23 -4.24 -1.22
C CYS A 83 -19.41 -3.02 -0.74
N SER A 84 -19.34 -1.92 -1.50
CA SER A 84 -18.55 -0.73 -1.15
C SER A 84 -19.29 0.37 -0.37
N LEU A 85 -20.62 0.28 -0.17
CA LEU A 85 -21.40 1.31 0.54
C LEU A 85 -22.62 0.71 1.26
N SER A 86 -22.46 0.10 2.44
CA SER A 86 -23.57 0.11 3.43
C SER A 86 -23.08 -0.16 4.86
N ARG A 87 -23.10 0.87 5.70
CA ARG A 87 -23.53 0.82 7.10
C ARG A 87 -23.69 2.24 7.65
N ARG A 88 -24.76 2.90 7.21
CA ARG A 88 -25.47 3.88 8.04
C ARG A 88 -26.94 3.48 8.07
N SER A 89 -27.27 2.52 8.92
CA SER A 89 -28.62 2.42 9.46
C SER A 89 -28.64 3.23 10.76
N ARG A 90 -29.06 4.49 10.70
CA ARG A 90 -29.80 5.07 11.83
C ARG A 90 -31.17 4.42 11.81
N LYS A 91 -31.56 3.82 12.93
CA LYS A 91 -32.95 3.44 13.23
C LYS A 91 -33.50 4.45 14.26
N PRO A 92 -34.84 4.56 14.34
CA PRO A 92 -35.58 5.82 14.53
C PRO A 92 -35.42 6.44 15.92
#